data_AF-A0A6B2CAT2-F1
#
_entry.id   AF-A0A6B2CAT2-F1
#
_cell.length_a   1.000
_cell.length_b   1.000
_cell.length_c   1.000
_cell.angle_alpha   90.00
_cell.angle_beta   90.00
_cell.angle_gamma   90.00
#
_symmetry.space_group_name_H-M   'P 1'
#
loop_
_entity.id
_entity.type
_entity.pdbx_description
1 polymer ?
#
loop_
_entity_poly.entity_id
_entity_poly.type
_entity_poly.pdbx_seq_one_letter_code
_entity_poly.pdbx_strand_id
1 'polypeptide(L)'
;MSLSRKSVYCEICGREIPEISAFKIFVEGSMVIVCPTCYAKYVAKRKEESVNIRSRMISSTKVSDRSQGQRSLSNTSVTRSSLQRRASPNMSLKNVERYEIDPSYPEIIRKAREAKNMTIKDLALRLRESENIIKRIEAGRLTPSIELARKIEEVLGVKIIVTRVEDIDREVRISKESSEKDLMLGDLITVKRKNIDK
;
A
#
# COMPACT_ATOMS: atom_id res chain seq x y z
N MET A 1 4.32 -22.92 -41.66
CA MET A 1 3.61 -23.90 -40.81
C MET A 1 2.43 -23.21 -40.17
N SER A 2 1.23 -23.49 -40.69
CA SER A 2 -0.04 -22.88 -40.29
C SER A 2 -0.35 -23.29 -38.84
N LEU A 3 -0.28 -22.35 -37.90
CA LEU A 3 -0.70 -22.60 -36.52
C LEU A 3 -2.22 -22.84 -36.51
N SER A 4 -2.61 -24.11 -36.57
CA SER A 4 -4.01 -24.54 -36.41
C SER A 4 -4.49 -24.05 -35.04
N ARG A 5 -5.29 -22.99 -35.03
CA ARG A 5 -5.85 -22.43 -33.80
C ARG A 5 -6.91 -23.39 -33.29
N LYS A 6 -6.59 -24.14 -32.23
CA LYS A 6 -7.57 -24.96 -31.52
C LYS A 6 -8.62 -24.04 -30.87
N SER A 7 -9.88 -24.29 -31.18
CA SER A 7 -11.04 -23.68 -30.54
C SER A 7 -11.74 -24.69 -29.65
N VAL A 8 -12.34 -24.19 -28.57
CA VAL A 8 -13.16 -24.94 -27.63
C VAL A 8 -14.45 -24.16 -27.36
N TYR A 9 -15.48 -24.81 -26.85
CA TYR A 9 -16.75 -24.17 -26.52
C TYR A 9 -16.82 -23.83 -25.03
N CYS A 10 -17.47 -22.71 -24.72
CA CYS A 10 -17.78 -22.34 -23.33
C CYS A 10 -19.00 -23.11 -22.83
N GLU A 11 -18.87 -23.84 -21.73
CA GLU A 11 -19.95 -24.64 -21.10
C GLU A 11 -21.05 -23.77 -20.46
N ILE A 12 -20.80 -22.47 -20.22
CA ILE A 12 -21.80 -21.56 -19.64
C ILE A 12 -22.63 -20.83 -20.71
N CYS A 13 -22.03 -20.46 -21.85
CA CYS A 13 -22.70 -19.63 -22.85
C CYS A 13 -22.64 -20.16 -24.28
N GLY A 14 -22.05 -21.34 -24.51
CA GLY A 14 -21.96 -22.01 -25.81
C GLY A 14 -21.04 -21.33 -26.83
N ARG A 15 -20.34 -20.25 -26.48
CA ARG A 15 -19.50 -19.50 -27.41
C ARG A 15 -18.20 -20.24 -27.74
N GLU A 16 -17.83 -20.25 -29.01
CA GLU A 16 -16.50 -20.65 -29.47
C GLU A 16 -15.44 -19.67 -28.98
N ILE A 17 -14.44 -20.21 -28.30
CA ILE A 17 -13.30 -19.46 -27.80
C ILE A 17 -12.00 -20.14 -28.22
N PRO A 18 -10.95 -19.37 -28.54
CA PRO A 18 -9.64 -19.98 -28.75
C PRO A 18 -9.16 -20.58 -27.42
N GLU A 19 -8.54 -21.77 -27.50
CA GLU A 19 -8.09 -22.52 -26.33
C GLU A 19 -7.18 -21.68 -25.41
N ILE A 20 -6.39 -20.77 -25.99
CA ILE A 20 -5.50 -19.86 -25.26
C ILE A 20 -6.22 -18.86 -24.33
N SER A 21 -7.52 -18.63 -24.58
CA SER A 21 -8.37 -17.70 -23.83
C SER A 21 -9.43 -18.41 -22.98
N ALA A 22 -9.40 -19.74 -22.96
CA ALA A 22 -10.34 -20.57 -22.25
C ALA A 22 -9.90 -20.72 -20.79
N PHE A 23 -10.82 -20.51 -19.86
CA PHE A 23 -10.59 -20.64 -18.42
C PHE A 23 -11.23 -21.94 -17.92
N LYS A 24 -10.52 -22.69 -17.08
CA LYS A 24 -11.06 -23.87 -16.40
C LYS A 24 -11.51 -23.47 -15.00
N ILE A 25 -12.78 -23.69 -14.67
CA ILE A 25 -13.35 -23.38 -13.35
C ILE A 25 -14.13 -24.54 -12.78
N PHE A 26 -14.31 -24.56 -11.46
CA PHE A 26 -15.09 -25.58 -10.76
C PHE A 26 -16.50 -25.05 -10.46
N VAL A 27 -17.50 -25.63 -11.11
CA VAL A 27 -18.91 -25.28 -10.96
C VAL A 27 -19.65 -26.53 -10.50
N GLU A 28 -20.37 -26.44 -9.37
CA GLU A 28 -21.26 -27.51 -8.88
C GLU A 28 -20.64 -28.92 -8.81
N GLY A 29 -19.35 -29.01 -8.45
CA GLY A 29 -18.66 -30.30 -8.31
C GLY A 29 -17.91 -30.78 -9.54
N SER A 30 -17.95 -30.06 -10.66
CA SER A 30 -17.30 -30.45 -11.91
C SER A 30 -16.39 -29.35 -12.48
N MET A 31 -15.28 -29.75 -13.12
CA MET A 31 -14.41 -28.86 -13.87
C MET A 31 -15.00 -28.57 -15.25
N VAL A 32 -15.27 -27.30 -15.54
CA VAL A 32 -15.86 -26.84 -16.81
C VAL A 32 -15.00 -25.77 -17.47
N ILE A 33 -15.08 -25.68 -18.80
CA ILE A 33 -14.34 -24.69 -19.60
C ILE A 33 -15.25 -23.51 -19.91
N VAL A 34 -14.76 -22.30 -19.68
CA VAL A 34 -15.56 -21.07 -19.84
C VAL A 34 -14.79 -19.96 -20.54
N CYS A 35 -15.53 -19.04 -21.15
CA CYS A 35 -14.97 -17.85 -21.78
C CYS A 35 -14.60 -16.77 -20.75
N PRO A 36 -13.76 -15.79 -21.12
CA PRO A 36 -13.32 -14.73 -20.20
C PRO A 36 -14.48 -13.94 -19.55
N THR A 37 -15.58 -13.75 -20.29
CA THR A 37 -16.75 -13.02 -19.80
C THR A 37 -17.54 -13.82 -18.77
N CYS A 38 -17.73 -15.12 -19.00
CA CYS A 38 -18.39 -16.01 -18.04
C CYS A 38 -17.54 -16.24 -16.79
N TYR A 39 -16.22 -16.36 -16.96
CA TYR A 39 -15.26 -16.41 -15.85
C TYR A 39 -15.42 -15.20 -14.92
N ALA A 40 -15.40 -13.98 -15.47
CA ALA A 40 -15.53 -12.75 -14.69
C ALA A 40 -16.85 -12.68 -13.91
N LYS A 41 -17.97 -13.05 -14.54
CA LYS A 41 -19.28 -13.09 -13.89
C LYS A 41 -19.35 -14.10 -12.75
N TYR A 42 -18.80 -15.29 -12.97
CA TYR A 42 -18.82 -16.36 -11.96
C TYR A 42 -17.96 -16.02 -10.74
N VAL A 43 -16.76 -15.46 -10.96
CA VAL A 43 -15.84 -15.05 -9.89
C VAL A 43 -16.38 -13.86 -9.09
N ALA A 44 -17.07 -12.91 -9.74
CA ALA A 44 -17.73 -11.80 -9.06
C ALA A 44 -18.81 -12.29 -8.07
N LYS A 45 -19.63 -13.27 -8.50
CA LYS A 45 -20.69 -13.85 -7.66
C LYS A 45 -20.14 -14.57 -6.43
N ARG A 46 -19.02 -15.31 -6.54
CA ARG A 46 -18.35 -15.95 -5.40
C ARG A 46 -17.83 -14.95 -4.36
N LYS A 47 -17.40 -13.76 -4.77
CA LYS A 47 -17.02 -12.69 -3.83
C LYS A 47 -18.22 -12.23 -3.01
N GLU A 48 -19.38 -12.03 -3.62
CA GLU A 48 -20.60 -11.64 -2.93
C GLU A 48 -21.09 -12.72 -1.96
N GLU A 49 -21.05 -13.99 -2.36
CA GLU A 49 -21.45 -15.12 -1.52
C GLU A 49 -20.59 -15.27 -0.25
N SER A 50 -19.28 -15.00 -0.35
CA SER A 50 -18.37 -15.00 0.80
C SER A 50 -18.55 -13.82 1.76
N VAL A 51 -19.17 -12.73 1.31
CA VAL A 51 -19.49 -11.55 2.14
C VAL A 51 -20.88 -11.70 2.78
N ASN A 52 -21.81 -12.39 2.12
CA ASN A 52 -23.21 -12.48 2.53
C ASN A 52 -23.48 -13.42 3.73
N ILE A 53 -22.48 -14.21 4.16
CA ILE A 53 -22.58 -15.01 5.40
C ILE A 53 -22.51 -14.11 6.64
N ARG A 54 -21.92 -12.90 6.55
CA ARG A 54 -21.82 -11.96 7.68
C ARG A 54 -23.01 -10.98 7.81
N SER A 55 -23.84 -10.83 6.78
CA SER A 55 -24.93 -9.85 6.73
C SER A 55 -26.29 -10.40 7.18
N ARG A 56 -26.41 -11.69 7.53
CA ARG A 56 -27.71 -12.31 7.88
C ARG A 56 -28.26 -11.91 9.27
N MET A 57 -27.54 -11.10 10.05
CA MET A 57 -28.01 -10.59 11.36
C MET A 57 -28.44 -9.11 11.36
N ILE A 58 -28.57 -8.45 10.20
CA ILE A 58 -29.08 -7.08 10.16
C ILE A 58 -29.81 -6.90 8.84
N SER A 59 -31.15 -6.86 8.85
CA SER A 59 -31.99 -5.99 8.00
C SER A 59 -33.41 -6.53 7.88
N SER A 60 -34.23 -6.24 8.88
CA SER A 60 -35.67 -6.07 8.73
C SER A 60 -35.98 -4.58 8.72
N THR A 61 -35.72 -3.91 7.61
CA THR A 61 -36.33 -2.62 7.30
C THR A 61 -36.66 -2.57 5.81
N LYS A 62 -37.97 -2.57 5.56
CA LYS A 62 -38.60 -2.41 4.26
C LYS A 62 -38.35 -0.98 3.78
N VAL A 63 -37.97 -0.81 2.52
CA VAL A 63 -38.49 0.29 1.71
C VAL A 63 -38.50 -0.11 0.24
N SER A 64 -39.71 -0.15 -0.28
CA SER A 64 -40.13 -0.19 -1.66
C SER A 64 -39.87 1.15 -2.34
N ASP A 65 -39.28 1.15 -3.53
CA ASP A 65 -39.74 2.07 -4.56
C ASP A 65 -39.53 1.50 -5.98
N ARG A 66 -40.47 1.84 -6.84
CA ARG A 66 -40.85 1.20 -8.08
C ARG A 66 -40.96 2.29 -9.15
N SER A 67 -40.07 2.29 -10.13
CA SER A 67 -40.29 2.91 -11.45
C SER A 67 -39.18 2.42 -12.40
N GLN A 68 -39.46 1.53 -13.35
CA GLN A 68 -39.97 1.83 -14.69
C GLN A 68 -39.28 3.04 -15.36
N GLY A 69 -38.39 2.75 -16.31
CA GLY A 69 -37.73 3.73 -17.14
C GLY A 69 -36.87 3.07 -18.20
N GLN A 70 -37.50 2.58 -19.27
CA GLN A 70 -36.83 2.22 -20.51
C GLN A 70 -36.14 3.47 -21.08
N ARG A 71 -34.83 3.43 -21.35
CA ARG A 71 -34.24 4.29 -22.37
C ARG A 71 -33.17 3.56 -23.18
N SER A 72 -33.40 3.71 -24.47
CA SER A 72 -32.74 3.17 -25.65
C SER A 72 -31.34 3.75 -25.87
N LEU A 73 -30.60 2.94 -26.61
CA LEU A 73 -29.36 3.23 -27.29
C LEU A 73 -29.37 4.58 -28.02
N SER A 74 -28.28 5.33 -27.86
CA SER A 74 -27.81 6.20 -28.93
C SER A 74 -26.28 6.18 -28.94
N ASN A 75 -25.77 5.92 -30.14
CA ASN A 75 -24.37 5.73 -30.46
C ASN A 75 -23.63 7.06 -30.31
N THR A 76 -22.54 7.06 -29.54
CA THR A 76 -21.50 8.08 -29.66
C THR A 76 -20.25 7.41 -30.21
N SER A 77 -20.03 7.68 -31.49
CA SER A 77 -18.81 7.42 -32.23
C SER A 77 -17.65 8.20 -31.61
N VAL A 78 -16.82 7.52 -30.83
CA VAL A 78 -15.53 8.07 -30.40
C VAL A 78 -14.45 7.52 -31.33
N THR A 79 -13.81 8.48 -31.97
CA THR A 79 -12.72 8.40 -32.94
C THR A 79 -11.64 7.41 -32.52
N ARG A 80 -11.26 6.55 -33.48
CA ARG A 80 -10.04 5.74 -33.43
C ARG A 80 -8.84 6.68 -33.44
N SER A 81 -8.29 6.98 -32.27
CA SER A 81 -6.96 7.56 -32.16
C SER A 81 -5.92 6.47 -32.41
N SER A 82 -5.16 6.68 -33.47
CA SER A 82 -3.96 5.96 -33.85
C SER A 82 -2.99 5.88 -32.67
N LEU A 83 -2.71 4.65 -32.21
CA LEU A 83 -1.61 4.38 -31.30
C LEU A 83 -0.28 4.54 -32.04
N GLN A 84 0.19 5.78 -32.10
CA GLN A 84 1.58 6.09 -32.39
C GLN A 84 2.41 5.57 -31.22
N ARG A 85 2.96 4.36 -31.39
CA ARG A 85 3.99 3.79 -30.52
C ARG A 85 5.21 4.69 -30.59
N ARG A 86 5.30 5.67 -29.67
CA ARG A 86 6.56 6.31 -29.36
C ARG A 86 7.37 5.35 -28.51
N ALA A 87 8.49 4.92 -29.07
CA ALA A 87 9.53 4.18 -28.37
C ALA A 87 9.85 4.90 -27.05
N SER A 88 9.76 4.18 -25.93
CA SER A 88 10.24 4.70 -24.65
C SER A 88 11.76 4.69 -24.68
N PRO A 89 12.42 5.82 -24.36
CA PRO A 89 13.86 5.86 -24.24
C PRO A 89 14.25 5.17 -22.94
N ASN A 90 15.15 4.21 -23.08
CA ASN A 90 16.21 3.83 -22.14
C ASN A 90 15.91 4.13 -20.65
N MET A 91 15.20 3.22 -19.98
CA MET A 91 15.13 3.21 -18.53
C MET A 91 16.43 2.61 -18.00
N SER A 92 17.36 3.49 -17.62
CA SER A 92 18.45 3.15 -16.70
C SER A 92 17.86 2.35 -15.54
N LEU A 93 18.42 1.16 -15.32
CA LEU A 93 18.20 0.32 -14.15
C LEU A 93 18.57 1.11 -12.91
N LYS A 94 17.61 1.90 -12.41
CA LYS A 94 17.71 2.62 -11.16
C LYS A 94 17.68 1.57 -10.06
N ASN A 95 18.76 1.47 -9.29
CA ASN A 95 18.91 0.63 -8.12
C ASN A 95 17.56 0.41 -7.43
N VAL A 96 17.02 -0.80 -7.55
CA VAL A 96 15.87 -1.23 -6.77
C VAL A 96 16.39 -1.50 -5.37
N GLU A 97 16.56 -0.43 -4.59
CA GLU A 97 16.65 -0.54 -3.14
C GLU A 97 15.42 -1.33 -2.69
N ARG A 98 15.64 -2.58 -2.29
CA ARG A 98 14.57 -3.44 -1.79
C ARG A 98 14.24 -2.97 -0.39
N TYR A 99 13.29 -2.04 -0.28
CA TYR A 99 12.74 -1.62 1.00
C TYR A 99 11.90 -2.77 1.56
N GLU A 100 12.36 -3.34 2.68
CA GLU A 100 11.61 -4.32 3.47
C GLU A 100 10.98 -3.62 4.69
N ILE A 101 9.74 -4.00 5.00
CA ILE A 101 8.99 -3.45 6.13
C ILE A 101 9.22 -4.37 7.33
N ASP A 102 9.57 -3.80 8.48
CA ASP A 102 9.78 -4.58 9.71
C ASP A 102 8.52 -5.38 10.07
N PRO A 103 8.57 -6.70 10.29
CA PRO A 103 7.44 -7.49 10.78
C PRO A 103 6.75 -6.94 12.04
N SER A 104 7.46 -6.16 12.87
CA SER A 104 6.96 -5.53 14.10
C SER A 104 6.19 -4.21 13.87
N TYR A 105 5.97 -3.80 12.62
CA TYR A 105 5.25 -2.57 12.28
C TYR A 105 3.91 -2.36 13.01
N PRO A 106 3.06 -3.38 13.30
CA PRO A 106 1.77 -3.16 13.93
C PRO A 106 1.90 -2.59 15.35
N GLU A 107 2.85 -3.11 16.13
CA GLU A 107 3.08 -2.67 17.51
C GLU A 107 3.70 -1.29 17.56
N ILE A 108 4.65 -1.02 16.67
CA ILE A 108 5.34 0.28 16.57
C ILE A 108 4.32 1.37 16.27
N ILE A 109 3.43 1.14 15.31
CA ILE A 109 2.38 2.09 14.91
C ILE A 109 1.43 2.34 16.09
N ARG A 110 1.00 1.29 16.78
CA ARG A 110 0.09 1.40 17.93
C ARG A 110 0.70 2.22 19.06
N LYS A 111 1.91 1.86 19.49
CA LYS A 111 2.63 2.57 20.56
C LYS A 111 2.86 4.03 20.19
N ALA A 112 3.25 4.31 18.95
CA ALA A 112 3.47 5.68 18.49
C ALA A 112 2.18 6.50 18.38
N ARG A 113 1.08 5.87 17.97
CA ARG A 113 -0.25 6.50 17.93
C ARG A 113 -0.71 6.88 19.34
N GLU A 114 -0.56 5.97 20.29
CA GLU A 114 -0.91 6.16 21.70
C GLU A 114 -0.05 7.26 22.34
N ALA A 115 1.27 7.27 22.07
CA ALA A 115 2.18 8.32 22.54
C ALA A 115 1.79 9.72 22.06
N LYS A 116 1.18 9.83 20.87
CA LYS A 116 0.68 11.11 20.32
C LYS A 116 -0.81 11.36 20.59
N ASN A 117 -1.46 10.53 21.42
CA ASN A 117 -2.90 10.63 21.74
C ASN A 117 -3.80 10.73 20.51
N MET A 118 -3.44 10.08 19.40
CA MET A 118 -4.22 10.13 18.17
C MET A 118 -5.25 9.00 18.13
N THR A 119 -6.46 9.30 17.65
CA THR A 119 -7.41 8.24 17.30
C THR A 119 -7.01 7.59 15.96
N ILE A 120 -7.52 6.37 15.71
CA ILE A 120 -7.31 5.69 14.42
C ILE A 120 -7.86 6.54 13.26
N LYS A 121 -8.96 7.25 13.52
CA LYS A 121 -9.59 8.17 12.56
C LYS A 121 -8.71 9.37 12.24
N ASP A 122 -8.09 9.98 13.25
CA ASP A 122 -7.19 11.12 13.04
C ASP A 122 -5.94 10.72 12.27
N LEU A 123 -5.39 9.53 12.56
CA LEU A 123 -4.25 9.00 11.82
C LEU A 123 -4.62 8.76 10.35
N ALA A 124 -5.79 8.16 10.10
CA ALA A 124 -6.31 7.93 8.76
C ALA A 124 -6.51 9.25 7.98
N LEU A 125 -7.08 10.28 8.63
CA LEU A 125 -7.29 11.59 8.03
C LEU A 125 -5.97 12.26 7.63
N ARG A 126 -4.95 12.19 8.50
CA ARG A 126 -3.60 12.75 8.23
C ARG A 126 -2.89 12.03 7.09
N LEU A 127 -3.05 10.71 6.99
CA LEU A 127 -2.43 9.89 5.95
C LEU A 127 -3.20 9.93 4.62
N ARG A 128 -4.40 10.52 4.61
CA ARG A 128 -5.37 10.51 3.49
C ARG A 128 -5.79 9.10 3.08
N GLU A 129 -5.97 8.25 4.08
CA GLU A 129 -6.29 6.83 3.90
C GLU A 129 -7.55 6.47 4.65
N SER A 130 -8.17 5.34 4.30
CA SER A 130 -9.38 4.90 5.00
C SER A 130 -9.07 4.35 6.39
N GLU A 131 -9.95 4.60 7.36
CA GLU A 131 -9.83 4.05 8.72
C GLU A 131 -9.67 2.53 8.73
N ASN A 132 -10.35 1.84 7.81
CA ASN A 132 -10.31 0.39 7.69
C ASN A 132 -8.93 -0.12 7.21
N ILE A 133 -8.20 0.65 6.41
CA ILE A 133 -6.83 0.32 6.02
C ILE A 133 -5.93 0.40 7.25
N ILE A 134 -5.99 1.50 8.00
CA ILE A 134 -5.18 1.70 9.21
C ILE A 134 -5.49 0.63 10.28
N LYS A 135 -6.77 0.31 10.50
CA LYS A 135 -7.18 -0.80 11.41
C LYS A 135 -6.56 -2.13 11.02
N ARG A 136 -6.49 -2.44 9.71
CA ARG A 136 -5.89 -3.70 9.24
C ARG A 136 -4.36 -3.71 9.35
N ILE A 137 -3.73 -2.56 9.21
CA ILE A 137 -2.29 -2.37 9.40
C ILE A 137 -1.93 -2.53 10.89
N GLU A 138 -2.63 -1.84 11.80
CA GLU A 138 -2.42 -1.97 13.26
C GLU A 138 -2.74 -3.39 13.77
N ALA A 139 -3.59 -4.14 13.05
CA ALA A 139 -3.87 -5.56 13.33
C ALA A 139 -2.90 -6.54 12.65
N GLY A 140 -1.89 -6.08 11.88
CA GLY A 140 -0.92 -6.93 11.19
C GLY A 140 -1.48 -7.78 10.03
N ARG A 141 -2.71 -7.51 9.57
CA ARG A 141 -3.34 -8.25 8.46
C ARG A 141 -3.01 -7.69 7.09
N LEU A 142 -2.53 -6.46 7.04
CA LEU A 142 -2.21 -5.74 5.81
C LEU A 142 -0.85 -5.09 5.95
N THR A 143 0.08 -5.44 5.06
CA THR A 143 1.37 -4.77 4.93
C THR A 143 1.17 -3.43 4.23
N PRO A 144 1.61 -2.31 4.80
CA PRO A 144 1.50 -1.01 4.16
C PRO A 144 2.35 -0.95 2.88
N SER A 145 1.99 -0.09 1.92
CA SER A 145 2.89 0.23 0.80
C SER A 145 4.06 1.07 1.30
N ILE A 146 5.18 1.11 0.57
CA ILE A 146 6.36 1.90 0.93
C ILE A 146 6.01 3.39 1.09
N GLU A 147 5.13 3.91 0.23
CA GLU A 147 4.64 5.29 0.32
C GLU A 147 3.85 5.55 1.61
N LEU A 148 2.98 4.61 1.97
CA LEU A 148 2.14 4.72 3.16
C LEU A 148 2.98 4.56 4.42
N ALA A 149 3.97 3.66 4.40
CA ALA A 149 4.95 3.51 5.47
C ALA A 149 5.71 4.83 5.72
N ARG A 150 6.28 5.46 4.68
CA ARG A 150 6.98 6.76 4.82
C ARG A 150 6.09 7.84 5.44
N LYS A 151 4.84 7.95 4.99
CA LYS A 151 3.89 8.92 5.57
C LYS A 151 3.61 8.63 7.04
N ILE A 152 3.50 7.35 7.43
CA ILE A 152 3.34 6.97 8.83
C ILE A 152 4.57 7.39 9.63
N GLU A 153 5.77 7.16 9.12
CA GLU A 153 7.02 7.58 9.76
C GLU A 153 7.08 9.10 9.96
N GLU A 154 6.66 9.89 8.97
CA GLU A 154 6.60 11.35 9.08
C GLU A 154 5.58 11.82 10.13
N VAL A 155 4.37 11.26 10.12
CA VAL A 155 3.29 11.67 11.03
C VAL A 155 3.57 11.23 12.47
N LEU A 156 4.08 10.00 12.65
CA LEU A 156 4.32 9.41 13.98
C LEU A 156 5.74 9.63 14.49
N GLY A 157 6.71 9.98 13.64
CA GLY A 157 8.11 10.18 14.02
C GLY A 157 8.84 8.88 14.38
N VAL A 158 8.38 7.74 13.87
CA VAL A 158 8.97 6.40 14.13
C VAL A 158 9.56 5.81 12.86
N LYS A 159 10.53 4.91 12.98
CA LYS A 159 11.07 4.15 11.85
C LYS A 159 10.39 2.79 11.78
N ILE A 160 9.81 2.47 10.63
CA ILE A 160 9.09 1.22 10.32
C ILE A 160 9.72 0.55 9.09
N ILE A 161 10.33 1.34 8.21
CA ILE A 161 11.07 0.87 7.05
C ILE A 161 12.48 0.48 7.52
N VAL A 162 12.81 -0.81 7.36
CA VAL A 162 14.18 -1.29 7.57
C VAL A 162 14.91 -1.10 6.25
N THR A 163 15.47 0.08 6.06
CA THR A 163 16.49 0.22 5.03
C THR A 163 17.70 -0.56 5.51
N ARG A 164 18.05 -1.65 4.83
CA ARG A 164 19.32 -2.37 5.06
C ARG A 164 20.46 -1.51 4.51
N VAL A 165 20.65 -0.35 5.10
CA VAL A 165 21.81 0.52 4.89
C VAL A 165 22.53 0.44 6.21
N GLU A 166 23.69 -0.22 6.17
CA GLU A 166 24.69 -0.12 7.22
C GLU A 166 24.78 1.34 7.68
N ASP A 167 24.78 1.52 8.99
CA ASP A 167 24.63 2.79 9.68
C ASP A 167 25.39 3.94 9.01
N ILE A 168 24.68 4.99 8.60
CA ILE A 168 25.28 6.31 8.38
C ILE A 168 24.38 7.36 9.04
N ASP A 169 24.71 7.62 10.30
CA ASP A 169 24.77 8.94 10.92
C ASP A 169 23.61 9.91 10.62
N ARG A 170 22.59 9.88 11.49
CA ARG A 170 21.89 11.10 11.86
C ARG A 170 21.84 11.22 13.37
N GLU A 171 22.91 11.79 13.88
CA GLU A 171 23.00 12.43 15.18
C GLU A 171 21.72 13.19 15.51
N VAL A 172 20.98 12.64 16.47
CA VAL A 172 20.43 13.32 17.63
C VAL A 172 20.67 14.84 17.64
N ARG A 173 19.70 15.63 17.15
CA ARG A 173 19.59 17.05 17.52
C ARG A 173 18.94 17.14 18.91
N ILE A 174 19.69 16.78 19.95
CA ILE A 174 19.43 17.28 21.30
C ILE A 174 20.27 18.54 21.43
N SER A 175 19.58 19.68 21.41
CA SER A 175 20.11 20.95 21.88
C SER A 175 20.60 20.78 23.32
N LYS A 176 21.92 20.73 23.51
CA LYS A 176 22.58 21.02 24.78
C LYS A 176 23.74 21.96 24.51
N GLU A 177 23.52 23.23 24.81
CA GLU A 177 24.60 24.11 25.23
C GLU A 177 25.24 23.50 26.48
N SER A 178 26.50 23.09 26.36
CA SER A 178 27.42 23.07 27.48
C SER A 178 28.84 23.05 26.92
N SER A 179 29.48 24.20 27.06
CA SER A 179 30.89 24.46 26.84
C SER A 179 31.79 23.39 27.46
N GLU A 180 32.40 22.57 26.60
CA GLU A 180 33.65 21.89 26.93
C GLU A 180 34.78 22.78 26.42
N LYS A 181 35.03 23.88 27.14
CA LYS A 181 36.32 24.54 27.08
C LYS A 181 37.27 23.64 27.83
N ASP A 182 38.13 22.98 27.10
CA ASP A 182 39.26 22.22 27.63
C ASP A 182 40.09 23.19 28.49
N LEU A 183 39.94 23.11 29.81
CA LEU A 183 40.70 23.91 30.75
C LEU A 183 42.13 23.37 30.75
N MET A 184 42.93 23.93 29.85
CA MET A 184 44.34 23.61 29.76
C MET A 184 45.03 24.08 31.04
N LEU A 185 46.04 23.33 31.50
CA LEU A 185 46.87 23.65 32.67
C LEU A 185 47.48 25.07 32.64
N GLY A 186 47.46 25.74 31.47
CA GLY A 186 47.87 27.13 31.29
C GLY A 186 46.92 28.17 31.89
N ASP A 187 45.65 27.84 32.17
CA ASP A 187 44.64 28.81 32.62
C ASP A 187 44.68 29.11 34.13
N LEU A 188 45.55 28.45 34.90
CA LEU A 188 45.62 28.58 36.36
C LEU A 188 47.02 28.93 36.90
N ILE A 189 47.85 29.67 36.15
CA ILE A 189 49.16 30.11 36.66
C ILE A 189 49.11 31.58 37.12
N THR A 190 48.94 31.80 38.43
CA THR A 190 49.16 33.11 39.07
C THR A 190 50.63 33.24 39.51
N VAL A 191 51.52 33.74 38.64
CA VAL A 191 52.91 34.02 39.04
C VAL A 191 52.99 35.33 39.83
N LYS A 192 53.09 35.23 41.16
CA LYS A 192 53.56 36.34 41.99
C LYS A 192 55.08 36.45 41.87
N ARG A 193 55.57 37.51 41.22
CA ARG A 193 57.01 37.85 41.19
C ARG A 193 57.43 38.35 42.57
N LYS A 194 58.51 37.78 43.11
CA LYS A 194 59.22 38.30 44.27
C LYS A 194 60.56 38.82 43.77
N ASN A 195 60.75 40.14 43.82
CA ASN A 195 62.04 40.77 43.57
C ASN A 195 63.05 40.26 44.60
N ILE A 196 64.18 39.77 44.12
CA ILE A 196 65.37 39.54 44.94
C ILE A 196 66.48 40.31 44.24
N ASP A 197 66.74 41.49 44.75
CA ASP A 197 67.93 42.28 44.46
C ASP A 197 69.15 41.58 45.06
N LYS A 198 70.16 41.26 44.25
CA LYS A 198 71.58 41.38 44.61
C LYS A 198 72.51 41.22 43.41
#